data_AF-A0A4J1YTE5-F1
#
_entry.id   AF-A0A4J1YTE5-F1
#
_cell.length_a   1.000
_cell.length_b   1.000
_cell.length_c   1.000
_cell.angle_alpha   90.00
_cell.angle_beta   90.00
_cell.angle_gamma   90.00
#
_symmetry.space_group_name_H-M   'P 1'
#
loop_
_entity.id
_entity.type
_entity.pdbx_description
1 polymer ?
#
loop_
_entity_poly.entity_id
_entity_poly.type
_entity_poly.pdbx_seq_one_letter_code
_entity_poly.pdbx_strand_id
1 'polypeptide(L)'
;MKYLENKMIDYLMFITGVKEDMMTRKVPNIEQMSQIECGLCCCLSILHFYKSKETLLDLRRDIEKGRDGYSIGDLKQLLNKRNFDTDSYQVKDVNKISELPLPLIAFWDNQHYVVIYKVKKNKVYIKRIRSI
;
A
#
# COMPACT_ATOMS: atom_id res chain seq x y z
N MET A 1 -0.20 -14.60 10.90
CA MET A 1 0.71 -13.45 10.66
C MET A 1 1.52 -13.80 9.41
N LYS A 2 1.43 -13.02 8.32
CA LYS A 2 2.14 -13.34 7.06
C LYS A 2 3.37 -12.45 6.93
N TYR A 3 4.51 -13.08 6.67
CA TYR A 3 5.76 -12.41 6.31
C TYR A 3 5.91 -12.45 4.79
N LEU A 4 6.55 -11.45 4.21
CA LEU A 4 7.01 -11.53 2.84
C LEU A 4 8.40 -12.15 2.82
N GLU A 5 8.63 -13.07 1.88
CA GLU A 5 9.99 -13.33 1.44
C GLU A 5 10.43 -12.12 0.62
N ASN A 6 11.44 -11.42 1.12
CA ASN A 6 11.87 -10.14 0.58
C ASN A 6 12.22 -10.19 -0.92
N LYS A 7 12.64 -11.36 -1.44
CA LYS A 7 13.11 -11.56 -2.82
C LYS A 7 12.07 -11.37 -3.93
N MET A 8 10.80 -11.16 -3.58
CA MET A 8 9.70 -11.09 -4.55
C MET A 8 9.01 -9.72 -4.57
N ILE A 9 9.55 -8.70 -3.89
CA ILE A 9 8.98 -7.35 -3.93
C ILE A 9 9.53 -6.64 -5.15
N ASP A 10 8.65 -6.30 -6.10
CA ASP A 10 9.05 -5.64 -7.35
C ASP A 10 9.14 -4.12 -7.17
N TYR A 11 8.16 -3.55 -6.48
CA TYR A 11 8.05 -2.10 -6.29
C TYR A 11 7.55 -1.74 -4.90
N LEU A 12 7.95 -0.56 -4.43
CA LEU A 12 7.49 0.06 -3.21
C LEU A 12 6.95 1.45 -3.53
N MET A 13 5.84 1.82 -2.90
CA MET A 13 5.25 3.16 -2.94
C MET A 13 4.95 3.61 -1.52
N PHE A 14 5.41 4.80 -1.16
CA PHE A 14 5.28 5.35 0.19
C PHE A 14 4.91 6.83 0.15
N ILE A 15 4.32 7.31 1.25
CA ILE A 15 3.99 8.73 1.42
C ILE A 15 5.26 9.46 1.84
N THR A 16 5.55 10.62 1.24
CA THR A 16 6.67 11.48 1.63
C THR A 16 6.21 12.58 2.60
N GLY A 17 7.15 13.23 3.30
CA GLY A 17 6.82 14.34 4.20
C GLY A 17 6.04 13.97 5.46
N VAL A 18 6.01 12.69 5.83
CA VAL A 18 5.29 12.20 7.01
C VAL A 18 6.03 12.56 8.30
N LYS A 19 5.30 13.08 9.31
CA LYS A 19 5.85 13.28 10.67
C LYS A 19 5.92 11.93 11.41
N GLU A 20 7.01 11.70 12.15
CA GLU A 20 7.34 10.43 12.84
C GLU A 20 6.30 9.95 13.89
N ASP A 21 5.32 10.76 14.28
CA ASP A 21 4.37 10.46 15.37
C ASP A 21 3.38 9.31 15.10
N MET A 22 3.34 8.79 13.87
CA MET A 22 2.29 7.86 13.45
C MET A 22 2.60 6.38 13.73
N MET A 23 3.79 6.07 14.26
CA MET A 23 4.32 4.71 14.46
C MET A 23 3.51 3.81 15.41
N THR A 24 2.55 4.36 16.17
CA THR A 24 1.68 3.58 17.10
C THR A 24 0.31 3.23 16.51
N ARG A 25 -0.04 3.74 15.33
CA ARG A 25 -1.37 3.52 14.74
C ARG A 25 -1.48 2.15 14.07
N LYS A 26 -2.66 1.55 14.19
CA LYS A 26 -2.97 0.27 13.54
C LYS A 26 -3.46 0.52 12.12
N VAL A 27 -2.84 -0.16 11.15
CA VAL A 27 -3.38 -0.26 9.79
C VAL A 27 -4.61 -1.17 9.80
N PRO A 28 -5.79 -0.69 9.34
CA PRO A 28 -7.00 -1.50 9.31
C PRO A 28 -6.86 -2.65 8.31
N ASN A 29 -7.63 -3.73 8.53
CA ASN A 29 -7.81 -4.74 7.51
C ASN A 29 -8.93 -4.26 6.58
N ILE A 30 -8.62 -4.15 5.29
CA ILE A 30 -9.62 -3.90 4.26
C ILE A 30 -9.80 -5.20 3.47
N GLU A 31 -11.06 -5.53 3.18
CA GLU A 31 -11.43 -6.68 2.35
C GLU A 31 -11.77 -6.20 0.94
N GLN A 32 -11.47 -7.03 -0.06
CA GLN A 32 -11.77 -6.74 -1.47
C GLN A 32 -12.91 -7.63 -1.97
N MET A 33 -13.72 -7.11 -2.90
CA MET A 33 -14.75 -7.92 -3.56
C MET A 33 -14.22 -8.60 -4.83
N SER A 34 -13.18 -8.04 -5.46
CA SER A 34 -12.57 -8.58 -6.68
C SER A 34 -11.05 -8.54 -6.58
N GLN A 35 -10.35 -9.55 -7.11
CA GLN A 35 -8.89 -9.71 -7.02
C GLN A 35 -8.09 -8.49 -7.51
N ILE A 36 -8.61 -7.81 -8.53
CA ILE A 36 -8.00 -6.63 -9.15
C ILE A 36 -8.14 -5.34 -8.33
N GLU A 37 -8.86 -5.37 -7.20
CA GLU A 37 -9.04 -4.20 -6.32
C GLU A 37 -8.03 -4.13 -5.18
N CYS A 38 -7.10 -5.09 -5.07
CA CYS A 38 -6.14 -5.14 -3.97
C CYS A 38 -5.31 -3.85 -3.84
N GLY A 39 -4.90 -3.23 -4.97
CA GLY A 39 -4.20 -1.95 -4.98
C GLY A 39 -5.05 -0.79 -4.44
N LEU A 40 -6.35 -0.78 -4.78
CA LEU A 40 -7.30 0.22 -4.31
C LEU A 40 -7.56 0.09 -2.80
N CYS A 41 -7.72 -1.15 -2.32
CA CYS A 41 -7.84 -1.46 -0.90
C CYS A 41 -6.56 -1.13 -0.10
N CYS A 42 -5.37 -1.27 -0.72
CA CYS A 42 -4.13 -0.79 -0.11
C CYS A 42 -4.14 0.74 0.06
N CYS A 43 -4.54 1.48 -0.96
CA CYS A 43 -4.69 2.94 -0.87
C CYS A 43 -5.69 3.33 0.23
N LEU A 44 -6.85 2.68 0.29
CA LEU A 44 -7.83 2.90 1.36
C LEU A 44 -7.24 2.63 2.75
N SER A 45 -6.47 1.56 2.91
CA SER A 45 -5.81 1.25 4.19
C SER A 45 -4.82 2.34 4.61
N ILE A 46 -4.07 2.90 3.66
CA ILE A 46 -3.18 4.04 3.89
C ILE A 46 -4.00 5.27 4.29
N LEU A 47 -5.05 5.61 3.55
CA LEU A 47 -5.91 6.75 3.84
C LEU A 47 -6.56 6.67 5.24
N HIS A 48 -7.06 5.49 5.63
CA HIS A 48 -7.61 5.27 6.97
C HIS A 48 -6.55 5.38 8.07
N PHE A 49 -5.32 4.93 7.82
CA PHE A 49 -4.20 5.15 8.75
C PHE A 49 -3.97 6.66 9.00
N TYR A 50 -4.17 7.48 7.97
CA TYR A 50 -4.16 8.94 8.02
C TYR A 50 -5.53 9.57 8.36
N LYS A 51 -6.45 8.80 8.96
CA LYS A 51 -7.78 9.26 9.46
C LYS A 51 -8.78 9.70 8.39
N SER A 52 -8.57 9.37 7.10
CA SER A 52 -9.62 9.53 6.10
C SER A 52 -10.84 8.68 6.47
N LYS A 53 -12.04 9.19 6.16
CA LYS A 53 -13.33 8.50 6.35
C LYS A 53 -13.89 7.96 5.04
N GLU A 54 -13.12 8.04 3.96
CA GLU A 54 -13.54 7.55 2.66
C GLU A 54 -13.79 6.06 2.66
N THR A 55 -14.57 5.62 1.69
CA THR A 55 -14.94 4.23 1.46
C THR A 55 -14.30 3.72 0.17
N LEU A 56 -14.33 2.40 -0.02
CA LEU A 56 -13.90 1.81 -1.29
C LEU A 56 -14.73 2.32 -2.48
N LEU A 57 -16.01 2.66 -2.24
CA LEU A 57 -16.88 3.22 -3.27
C LEU A 57 -16.43 4.62 -3.70
N ASP A 58 -15.99 5.45 -2.76
CA ASP A 58 -15.48 6.80 -3.06
C ASP A 58 -14.24 6.69 -3.96
N LEU A 59 -13.32 5.80 -3.62
CA LEU A 59 -12.12 5.54 -4.42
C LEU A 59 -12.46 5.05 -5.83
N ARG A 60 -13.45 4.15 -5.98
CA ARG A 60 -13.90 3.64 -7.30
C ARG A 60 -14.48 4.72 -8.21
N ARG A 61 -14.98 5.83 -7.66
CA ARG A 61 -15.52 6.94 -8.48
C ARG A 61 -14.42 7.80 -9.10
N ASP A 62 -13.22 7.78 -8.51
CA ASP A 62 -12.11 8.69 -8.89
C ASP A 62 -11.05 8.03 -9.78
N ILE A 63 -11.20 6.74 -10.06
CA ILE A 63 -10.26 5.92 -10.80
C ILE A 63 -11.01 4.95 -11.72
N GLU A 64 -10.61 4.91 -12.99
CA GLU A 64 -11.17 3.95 -13.92
C GLU A 64 -10.55 2.57 -13.68
N LYS A 65 -11.41 1.56 -13.66
CA LYS A 65 -11.01 0.18 -13.44
C LYS A 65 -10.42 -0.41 -14.73
N GLY A 66 -9.13 -0.72 -14.72
CA GLY A 66 -8.46 -1.49 -15.77
C GLY A 66 -8.85 -2.97 -15.77
N ARG A 67 -8.65 -3.66 -16.90
CA ARG A 67 -8.88 -5.11 -17.03
C ARG A 67 -7.94 -5.92 -16.12
N ASP A 68 -6.70 -5.46 -16.01
CA ASP A 68 -5.62 -6.14 -15.27
C ASP A 68 -5.42 -5.56 -13.86
N GLY A 69 -6.36 -4.73 -13.40
CA GLY A 69 -6.26 -3.98 -12.14
C GLY A 69 -5.61 -2.61 -12.30
N TYR A 70 -4.99 -2.13 -11.22
CA TYR A 70 -4.44 -0.77 -11.13
C TYR A 70 -2.91 -0.81 -11.14
N SER A 71 -2.29 0.03 -11.96
CA SER A 71 -0.84 0.24 -11.94
C SER A 71 -0.43 1.12 -10.76
N ILE A 72 0.86 1.11 -10.41
CA ILE A 72 1.41 2.02 -9.40
C ILE A 72 1.18 3.49 -9.77
N GLY A 73 1.23 3.81 -11.07
CA GLY A 73 0.93 5.15 -11.57
C GLY A 73 -0.50 5.58 -11.24
N ASP A 74 -1.46 4.67 -11.42
CA ASP A 74 -2.88 4.96 -11.12
C ASP A 74 -3.09 5.16 -9.61
N LEU A 75 -2.47 4.30 -8.79
CA LEU A 75 -2.54 4.42 -7.32
C LEU A 75 -1.87 5.71 -6.82
N LYS A 76 -0.73 6.09 -7.42
CA LYS A 76 -0.05 7.35 -7.15
C LYS A 76 -0.94 8.54 -7.50
N GLN A 77 -1.56 8.55 -8.67
CA GLN A 77 -2.48 9.62 -9.06
C GLN A 77 -3.67 9.72 -8.09
N LEU A 78 -4.22 8.59 -7.66
CA LEU A 78 -5.33 8.54 -6.71
C LEU A 78 -4.99 9.14 -5.34
N LEU A 79 -3.79 8.85 -4.81
CA LEU A 79 -3.31 9.40 -3.54
C LEU A 79 -2.95 10.88 -3.67
N ASN A 80 -2.33 11.29 -4.78
CA ASN A 80 -2.01 12.70 -5.05
C ASN A 80 -3.28 13.56 -5.14
N LYS A 81 -4.37 13.04 -5.74
CA LYS A 81 -5.70 13.71 -5.74
C LYS A 81 -6.24 13.97 -4.32
N ARG A 82 -5.72 13.28 -3.31
CA ARG A 82 -6.08 13.42 -1.88
C ARG A 82 -5.02 14.19 -1.08
N ASN A 83 -4.16 14.95 -1.77
CA ASN A 83 -3.09 15.76 -1.20
C ASN A 83 -2.01 14.96 -0.43
N PHE A 84 -1.81 13.70 -0.80
CA PHE A 84 -0.66 12.93 -0.35
C PHE A 84 0.46 13.04 -1.37
N ASP A 85 1.62 13.50 -0.95
CA ASP A 85 2.83 13.36 -1.76
C ASP A 85 3.32 11.91 -1.69
N THR A 86 3.60 11.33 -2.86
CA THR A 86 4.00 9.92 -2.96
C THR A 86 5.25 9.77 -3.79
N ASP A 87 6.11 8.86 -3.35
CA ASP A 87 7.25 8.39 -4.13
C ASP A 87 7.23 6.87 -4.26
N SER A 88 7.84 6.37 -5.32
CA SER A 88 7.85 4.96 -5.64
C SER A 88 9.11 4.56 -6.38
N TYR A 89 9.64 3.38 -6.08
CA TYR A 89 10.81 2.86 -6.79
C TYR A 89 10.76 1.34 -6.94
N GLN A 90 11.47 0.86 -7.97
CA GLN A 90 11.69 -0.57 -8.19
C GLN A 90 12.74 -1.09 -7.21
N VAL A 91 12.43 -2.17 -6.49
CA VAL A 91 13.31 -2.69 -5.45
C VAL A 91 14.50 -3.41 -6.07
N LYS A 92 15.69 -2.86 -5.85
CA LYS A 92 16.97 -3.53 -6.16
C LYS A 92 17.60 -4.18 -4.93
N ASP A 93 17.35 -3.58 -3.76
CA ASP A 93 17.83 -4.05 -2.46
C ASP A 93 16.71 -3.91 -1.43
N VAL A 94 16.32 -5.05 -0.89
CA VAL A 94 15.23 -5.21 0.08
C VAL A 94 15.61 -4.71 1.47
N ASN A 95 16.90 -4.58 1.78
CA ASN A 95 17.35 -4.09 3.07
C ASN A 95 16.98 -2.62 3.28
N LYS A 96 16.83 -1.85 2.20
CA LYS A 96 16.43 -0.44 2.24
C LYS A 96 14.99 -0.22 2.70
N ILE A 97 14.15 -1.26 2.75
CA ILE A 97 12.75 -1.14 3.19
C ILE A 97 12.65 -0.59 4.62
N SER A 98 13.62 -0.91 5.49
CA SER A 98 13.62 -0.41 6.88
C SER A 98 13.90 1.09 7.00
N GLU A 99 14.38 1.74 5.95
CA GLU A 99 14.69 3.17 5.92
C GLU A 99 13.50 4.00 5.41
N LEU A 100 12.44 3.35 4.93
CA LEU A 100 11.28 4.02 4.35
C LEU A 100 10.21 4.35 5.40
N PRO A 101 9.43 5.41 5.18
CA PRO A 101 8.29 5.71 6.04
C PRO A 101 7.23 4.62 5.92
N LEU A 102 6.66 4.26 7.07
CA LEU A 102 5.59 3.27 7.18
C LEU A 102 4.27 3.95 7.59
N PRO A 103 3.11 3.39 7.20
CA PRO A 103 2.94 2.25 6.31
C PRO A 103 3.18 2.61 4.84
N LEU A 104 3.53 1.60 4.03
CA LEU A 104 3.75 1.74 2.60
C LEU A 104 3.12 0.59 1.82
N ILE A 105 2.93 0.79 0.51
CA ILE A 105 2.36 -0.19 -0.41
C ILE A 105 3.50 -0.91 -1.13
N ALA A 106 3.43 -2.23 -1.20
CA ALA A 106 4.34 -3.06 -1.96
C ALA A 106 3.59 -3.79 -3.06
N PHE A 107 4.16 -3.80 -4.27
CA PHE A 107 3.75 -4.71 -5.34
C PHE A 107 4.61 -5.97 -5.24
N TRP A 108 3.95 -7.12 -5.11
CA TRP A 108 4.55 -8.39 -4.78
C TRP A 108 4.28 -9.42 -5.89
N ASP A 109 5.37 -10.05 -6.34
CA ASP A 109 5.40 -11.12 -7.35
C ASP A 109 4.77 -10.75 -8.69
N ASN A 110 4.81 -9.47 -9.06
CA ASN A 110 4.12 -8.91 -10.22
C ASN A 110 2.61 -9.22 -10.30
N GLN A 111 1.97 -9.51 -9.17
CA GLN A 111 0.59 -9.99 -9.15
C GLN A 111 -0.30 -9.31 -8.10
N HIS A 112 0.26 -8.88 -6.96
CA HIS A 112 -0.59 -8.48 -5.84
C HIS A 112 -0.02 -7.31 -5.04
N TYR A 113 -0.91 -6.39 -4.63
CA TYR A 113 -0.56 -5.30 -3.72
C TYR A 113 -0.81 -5.68 -2.26
N VAL A 114 0.13 -5.30 -1.40
CA VAL A 114 0.03 -5.48 0.05
C VAL A 114 0.49 -4.23 0.78
N VAL A 115 0.04 -4.05 2.02
CA VAL A 115 0.53 -2.95 2.89
C VAL A 115 1.60 -3.47 3.84
N ILE A 116 2.80 -2.92 3.75
CA ILE A 116 3.86 -3.11 4.75
C ILE A 116 3.61 -2.09 5.86
N TYR A 117 3.45 -2.57 7.10
CA TYR A 117 3.15 -1.71 8.25
C TYR A 117 4.21 -1.77 9.36
N LYS A 118 5.16 -2.70 9.26
CA LYS A 118 6.24 -2.85 10.22
C LYS A 118 7.41 -3.61 9.62
N VAL A 119 8.62 -3.18 9.96
CA VAL A 119 9.87 -3.89 9.66
C VAL A 119 10.62 -4.07 10.98
N LYS A 120 11.04 -5.29 11.32
CA LYS A 120 11.81 -5.57 12.54
C LYS A 120 12.74 -6.75 12.35
N LYS A 121 14.04 -6.57 12.64
CA LYS A 121 15.07 -7.64 12.62
C LYS A 121 14.97 -8.49 11.33
N ASN A 122 15.01 -7.83 10.17
CA ASN A 122 14.85 -8.41 8.83
C ASN A 122 13.50 -9.08 8.52
N LYS A 123 12.49 -8.94 9.38
CA LYS A 123 11.13 -9.40 9.10
C LYS A 123 10.27 -8.25 8.64
N VAL A 124 9.65 -8.42 7.47
CA VAL A 124 8.66 -7.50 6.90
C VAL A 124 7.26 -8.00 7.24
N TYR A 125 6.48 -7.17 7.93
CA TYR A 125 5.13 -7.49 8.35
C TYR A 125 4.13 -6.83 7.41
N ILE A 126 3.23 -7.64 6.87
CA ILE A 126 2.23 -7.17 5.91
C ILE A 126 0.80 -7.37 6.35
N LYS A 127 -0.06 -6.48 5.85
CA LYS A 127 -1.49 -6.69 5.72
C LYS A 127 -1.76 -7.11 4.27
N ARG A 128 -2.24 -8.34 4.10
CA ARG A 128 -2.79 -8.79 2.82
C ARG A 128 -4.25 -8.37 2.77
N ILE A 129 -4.66 -7.86 1.62
CA ILE A 129 -6.06 -7.69 1.29
C ILE A 129 -6.59 -9.09 0.95
N ARG A 130 -7.67 -9.51 1.60
CA ARG A 130 -8.31 -10.81 1.36
C ARG A 130 -9.61 -10.57 0.62
N SER A 131 -9.93 -11.45 -0.32
CA SER A 131 -11.28 -11.52 -0.86
C SER A 131 -12.24 -11.98 0.23
N ILE A 132 -13.43 -11.38 0.26
CA ILE A 132 -14.63 -11.93 0.91
C ILE A 132 -15.02 -13.25 0.23
#